data_AF-A0A699XPR2-F1
#
_entry.id   AF-A0A699XPR2-F1
#
_cell.length_a   1.000
_cell.length_b   1.000
_cell.length_c   1.000
_cell.angle_alpha   90.00
_cell.angle_beta   90.00
_cell.angle_gamma   90.00
#
_symmetry.space_group_name_H-M   'P 1'
#
loop_
_entity.id
_entity.type
_entity.pdbx_description
1 polymer ?
#
loop_
_entity_poly.entity_id
_entity_poly.type
_entity_poly.pdbx_seq_one_letter_code
_entity_poly.pdbx_strand_id
1 'polypeptide(L)'
;AAELRTKTSAKVEVLKADLTDASDVSNLEQRLRTDASITLLLNNAGVASNSALAEADMGEVDRLIQLNIVALTHLASAAAAGFV
;
A
#
# COMPACT_ATOMS: atom_id res chain seq x y z
N ALA A 1 -6.12 9.45 12.03
CA ALA A 1 -5.96 10.80 11.45
C ALA A 1 -6.22 11.94 12.44
N ALA A 2 -7.35 11.94 13.17
CA ALA A 2 -7.66 13.01 14.13
C ALA A 2 -6.56 13.23 15.18
N GLU A 3 -6.07 12.16 15.82
CA GLU A 3 -5.00 12.24 16.81
C GLU A 3 -3.70 12.86 16.26
N LEU A 4 -3.25 12.45 15.07
CA LEU A 4 -2.06 13.01 14.43
C LEU A 4 -2.22 14.51 14.15
N ARG A 5 -3.41 14.94 13.69
CA ARG A 5 -3.71 16.37 13.46
C ARG A 5 -3.75 17.18 14.76
N THR A 6 -4.15 16.57 15.87
CA THR A 6 -4.19 17.25 17.18
C THR A 6 -2.81 17.31 17.83
N LYS A 7 -2.01 16.24 17.72
CA LYS A 7 -0.69 16.14 18.35
C LYS A 7 0.45 16.76 17.54
N THR A 8 0.22 17.04 16.26
CA THR A 8 1.23 17.57 15.34
C THR A 8 0.66 18.70 14.49
N SER A 9 1.51 19.56 13.94
CA SER A 9 1.10 20.56 12.94
C SER A 9 1.05 20.00 11.51
N ALA A 10 1.14 18.68 11.34
CA ALA A 10 1.15 18.07 10.02
C ALA A 10 -0.25 18.13 9.37
N LYS A 11 -0.28 18.44 8.07
CA LYS A 11 -1.46 18.21 7.23
C LYS A 11 -1.59 16.70 7.00
N VAL A 12 -2.76 16.14 7.32
CA VAL A 12 -3.03 14.71 7.19
C VAL A 12 -4.23 14.52 6.29
N GLU A 13 -4.06 13.78 5.21
CA GLU A 13 -5.14 13.29 4.34
C GLU A 13 -5.31 11.78 4.55
N VAL A 14 -6.53 11.27 4.38
CA VAL A 14 -6.81 9.83 4.43
C VAL A 14 -7.37 9.41 3.09
N LEU A 15 -6.66 8.50 2.42
CA LEU A 15 -7.13 7.83 1.23
C LEU A 15 -7.39 6.37 1.58
N LYS A 16 -8.63 5.93 1.44
CA LYS A 16 -9.01 4.53 1.67
C LYS A 16 -8.71 3.74 0.40
N ALA A 17 -8.00 2.64 0.55
CA ALA A 17 -7.69 1.70 -0.52
C ALA A 17 -7.53 0.29 0.07
N ASP A 18 -8.06 -0.71 -0.62
CA ASP A 18 -7.75 -2.12 -0.39
C ASP A 18 -6.62 -2.54 -1.34
N LEU A 19 -5.45 -2.86 -0.79
CA LEU A 19 -4.29 -3.25 -1.59
C LEU A 19 -4.39 -4.67 -2.17
N THR A 20 -5.46 -5.41 -1.85
CA THR A 20 -5.82 -6.65 -2.52
C THR A 20 -6.72 -6.44 -3.73
N ASP A 21 -7.24 -5.22 -3.94
CA ASP A 21 -8.03 -4.83 -5.10
C ASP A 21 -7.16 -4.08 -6.13
N ALA A 22 -7.17 -4.56 -7.37
CA ALA A 22 -6.33 -4.03 -8.44
C ALA A 22 -6.70 -2.59 -8.83
N SER A 23 -7.97 -2.21 -8.72
CA SER A 23 -8.42 -0.86 -9.08
C SER A 23 -7.98 0.18 -8.05
N ASP A 24 -8.04 -0.17 -6.76
CA ASP A 24 -7.54 0.66 -5.68
C ASP A 24 -6.02 0.85 -5.78
N VAL A 25 -5.26 -0.21 -6.08
CA VAL A 25 -3.81 -0.10 -6.34
C VAL A 25 -3.52 0.81 -7.53
N SER A 26 -4.24 0.65 -8.64
CA SER A 26 -4.06 1.51 -9.83
C SER A 26 -4.31 2.98 -9.53
N ASN A 27 -5.31 3.31 -8.71
CA ASN A 27 -5.61 4.68 -8.31
C ASN A 27 -4.46 5.29 -7.48
N LEU A 28 -3.89 4.51 -6.55
CA LEU A 28 -2.74 4.92 -5.75
C LEU A 28 -1.49 5.10 -6.61
N GLU A 29 -1.22 4.19 -7.55
CA GLU A 29 -0.10 4.32 -8.46
C GLU A 29 -0.20 5.60 -9.30
N GLN A 30 -1.39 5.92 -9.82
CA GLN A 30 -1.61 7.15 -10.57
C GLN A 30 -1.35 8.38 -9.70
N ARG A 31 -1.79 8.37 -8.44
CA ARG A 31 -1.53 9.47 -7.52
C ARG A 31 -0.03 9.65 -7.29
N LEU A 32 0.70 8.57 -7.00
CA LEU A 32 2.15 8.60 -6.80
C LEU A 32 2.92 9.13 -8.02
N ARG A 33 2.46 8.81 -9.24
CA ARG A 33 3.09 9.30 -10.48
C ARG A 33 2.80 10.77 -10.78
N THR A 34 1.68 11.31 -10.30
CA THR A 34 1.17 12.62 -10.74
C THR A 34 1.24 13.71 -9.68
N ASP A 35 1.31 13.36 -8.41
CA ASP A 35 1.42 14.31 -7.30
C ASP A 35 2.86 14.48 -6.84
N ALA A 36 3.55 15.46 -7.43
CA ALA A 36 4.94 15.80 -7.11
C ALA A 36 5.15 16.29 -5.67
N SER A 37 4.09 16.51 -4.88
CA SER A 37 4.24 16.82 -3.44
C SER A 37 4.54 15.59 -2.59
N ILE A 38 4.32 14.38 -3.13
CA ILE A 38 4.67 13.12 -2.47
C ILE A 38 6.13 12.81 -2.79
N THR A 39 6.98 12.77 -1.77
CA THR A 39 8.44 12.56 -1.92
C THR A 39 8.95 11.34 -1.16
N LEU A 40 8.06 10.65 -0.45
CA LEU A 40 8.37 9.44 0.31
C LEU A 40 7.19 8.48 0.22
N LEU A 41 7.48 7.22 -0.09
CA LEU A 41 6.55 6.10 0.06
C LEU A 41 7.05 5.22 1.21
N LEU A 42 6.18 4.93 2.18
CA LEU A 42 6.43 3.93 3.21
C LEU A 42 5.48 2.74 2.98
N ASN A 43 6.04 1.63 2.51
CA ASN A 43 5.32 0.37 2.36
C ASN A 43 5.15 -0.30 3.73
N ASN A 44 4.07 0.01 4.43
CA ASN A 44 3.76 -0.53 5.76
C ASN A 44 2.53 -1.48 5.76
N ALA A 45 1.97 -1.81 4.60
CA ALA A 45 0.89 -2.79 4.59
C ALA A 45 1.48 -4.19 4.74
N GLY A 46 0.85 -5.01 5.59
CA GLY A 46 1.18 -6.41 5.64
C GLY A 46 0.32 -7.19 6.63
N VAL A 47 0.12 -8.45 6.30
CA VAL A 47 -0.58 -9.45 7.11
C VAL A 47 0.19 -10.76 6.97
N ALA A 48 0.15 -11.62 7.99
CA ALA A 48 0.78 -12.94 7.98
C ALA A 48 -0.26 -14.04 8.28
N SER A 49 -0.06 -15.22 7.71
CA SER A 49 -0.79 -16.44 8.11
C SER A 49 -0.03 -17.17 9.22
N ASN A 50 -0.77 -17.87 10.07
CA ASN A 50 -0.22 -18.73 11.12
C ASN A 50 -0.21 -20.23 10.74
N SER A 51 -0.71 -20.58 9.55
CA SER A 51 -0.80 -21.97 9.08
C SER A 51 0.50 -22.44 8.41
N ALA A 52 0.81 -23.73 8.53
CA ALA A 52 1.88 -24.34 7.75
C ALA A 52 1.51 -24.31 6.26
N LEU A 53 2.49 -24.03 5.39
CA LEU A 53 2.23 -23.87 3.94
C LEU A 53 1.58 -25.11 3.31
N ALA A 54 1.95 -26.32 3.76
CA ALA A 54 1.39 -27.57 3.25
C ALA A 54 -0.11 -27.76 3.54
N GLU A 55 -0.65 -27.02 4.50
CA GLU A 55 -2.03 -27.10 4.97
C GLU A 55 -2.80 -25.79 4.72
N ALA A 56 -2.14 -24.78 4.15
CA ALA A 56 -2.72 -23.46 3.95
C ALA A 56 -3.76 -23.46 2.83
N ASP A 57 -4.78 -22.61 2.97
CA ASP A 57 -5.66 -22.27 1.86
C ASP A 57 -4.88 -21.43 0.85
N MET A 58 -4.73 -21.91 -0.38
CA MET A 58 -3.99 -21.20 -1.42
C MET A 58 -4.64 -19.86 -1.79
N GLY A 59 -5.96 -19.71 -1.63
CA GLY A 59 -6.62 -18.42 -1.81
C GLY A 59 -6.25 -17.41 -0.72
N GLU A 60 -5.94 -17.86 0.49
CA GLU A 60 -5.38 -17.01 1.55
C GLU A 60 -3.92 -16.64 1.23
N VAL A 61 -3.12 -17.62 0.80
CA VAL A 61 -1.72 -17.40 0.39
C VAL A 61 -1.64 -16.38 -0.76
N ASP A 62 -2.49 -16.51 -1.77
CA ASP A 62 -2.55 -15.57 -2.89
C ASP A 62 -2.89 -14.15 -2.43
N ARG A 63 -3.84 -14.00 -1.49
CA ARG A 63 -4.14 -12.68 -0.88
C ARG A 63 -2.94 -12.11 -0.13
N LEU A 64 -2.20 -12.94 0.60
CA LEU A 64 -1.00 -12.50 1.32
C LEU A 64 0.11 -12.09 0.37
N ILE A 65 0.33 -12.83 -0.72
CA ILE A 65 1.29 -12.47 -1.76
C ILE A 65 0.86 -11.17 -2.46
N GLN A 66 -0.42 -11.05 -2.80
CA GLN A 66 -0.96 -9.85 -3.42
C GLN A 66 -0.71 -8.62 -2.55
N LEU A 67 -1.03 -8.70 -1.25
CA LEU A 67 -0.88 -7.60 -0.30
C LEU A 67 0.58 -7.26 0.01
N ASN A 68 1.40 -8.26 0.36
CA ASN A 68 2.74 -8.04 0.91
C ASN A 68 3.82 -7.91 -0.17
N ILE A 69 3.57 -8.37 -1.39
CA ILE A 69 4.60 -8.42 -2.45
C ILE A 69 4.13 -7.64 -3.66
N VAL A 70 3.04 -8.06 -4.31
CA VAL A 70 2.63 -7.52 -5.61
C VAL A 70 2.28 -6.05 -5.51
N ALA A 71 1.32 -5.69 -4.65
CA ALA A 71 0.86 -4.32 -4.49
C ALA A 71 2.01 -3.37 -4.09
N LEU A 72 2.85 -3.77 -3.14
CA LEU A 72 3.96 -2.92 -2.65
C LEU A 72 5.04 -2.71 -3.71
N THR A 73 5.31 -3.72 -4.54
CA THR A 73 6.24 -3.61 -5.69
C THR A 73 5.71 -2.63 -6.73
N HIS A 74 4.42 -2.70 -7.04
CA HIS A 74 3.77 -1.78 -7.96
C HIS A 74 3.79 -0.33 -7.47
N LEU A 75 3.43 -0.11 -6.20
CA LEU A 75 3.48 1.22 -5.60
C LEU A 75 4.91 1.78 -5.56
N ALA A 76 5.90 0.95 -5.24
CA ALA A 76 7.31 1.34 -5.27
C ALA A 76 7.77 1.74 -6.68
N SER A 77 7.34 1.01 -7.71
CA SER A 77 7.63 1.37 -9.11
C SER A 77 6.98 2.70 -9.50
N ALA A 78 5.72 2.91 -9.12
CA ALA A 78 5.01 4.17 -9.37
C ALA A 78 5.67 5.37 -8.66
N ALA A 79 6.05 5.19 -7.39
CA ALA A 79 6.78 6.19 -6.62
C ALA A 79 8.14 6.51 -7.25
N ALA A 80 8.92 5.50 -7.63
CA ALA A 80 10.22 5.70 -8.29
C ALA A 80 10.09 6.50 -9.60
N ALA A 81 9.00 6.31 -10.35
CA ALA A 81 8.71 7.09 -11.56
C ALA A 81 8.22 8.52 -11.27
N GLY A 82 7.59 8.77 -10.11
CA GLY A 82 7.09 10.09 -9.71
C GLY A 82 8.11 10.95 -8.95
N PHE A 83 9.15 10.35 -8.38
CA PHE A 83 10.15 11.05 -7.56
C PHE A 83 11.32 11.65 -8.37
N VAL A 84 11.33 11.48 -9.69
CA VAL A 84 12.38 12.01 -10.60
C VAL A 84 12.10 13.42 -11.08
#